data_AF-A0A1Y1KWR5-F1
#
_entry.id   AF-A0A1Y1KWR5-F1
#
_cell.length_a   1.000
_cell.length_b   1.000
_cell.length_c   1.000
_cell.angle_alpha   90.00
_cell.angle_beta   90.00
_cell.angle_gamma   90.00
#
_symmetry.space_group_name_H-M   'P 1'
#
loop_
_entity.id
_entity.type
_entity.pdbx_description
1 polymer ?
#
loop_
_entity_poly.entity_id
_entity_poly.type
_entity_poly.pdbx_seq_one_letter_code
_entity_poly.pdbx_strand_id
1 'polypeptide(L)'
;FARAVDARGSPTLDFTKTGYGRHDPDAQFRHLRAQYPGVVIEVSYTQKRKELAHVAEDYILGSDGDVRVVVGLDVEYRNSKKATLSVWRPDVVQNEAGEPELVAVQTTVNQILRDEEGNLSKNEKAGLCLQLRDFATEALVGTDGLLTDPICIPASTLYLYLEQAEQNVAMLKQNQGAVRETKPWVRKRRRQRTPPEELDDNREAKFQKIEEKAMAQAEKDDSSYKTDSDGE
;
A
#
# COMPACT_ATOMS: atom_id res chain seq x y z
N PHE A 1 5.19 -6.82 26.72
CA PHE A 1 5.40 -6.46 25.31
C PHE A 1 4.14 -6.70 24.47
N ALA A 2 3.80 -7.93 24.06
CA ALA A 2 2.74 -8.20 23.06
C ALA A 2 1.36 -7.59 23.37
N ARG A 3 0.91 -7.58 24.64
CA ARG A 3 -0.36 -6.96 25.06
C ARG A 3 -0.47 -5.45 24.79
N ALA A 4 0.65 -4.79 24.50
CA ALA A 4 0.71 -3.38 24.20
C ALA A 4 0.91 -3.11 22.70
N VAL A 5 0.78 -4.13 21.84
CA VAL A 5 0.79 -3.98 20.38
C VAL A 5 -0.65 -4.02 19.88
N ASP A 6 -1.07 -2.97 19.20
CA ASP A 6 -2.40 -2.89 18.59
C ASP A 6 -2.31 -2.90 17.08
N ALA A 7 -3.25 -3.60 16.44
CA ALA A 7 -3.59 -3.33 15.06
C ALA A 7 -4.22 -1.92 14.98
N ARG A 8 -3.62 -1.05 14.18
CA ARG A 8 -4.20 0.24 13.81
C ARG A 8 -4.48 0.17 12.31
N GLY A 9 -5.60 0.73 11.86
CA GLY A 9 -5.98 0.73 10.44
C GLY A 9 -5.04 1.63 9.63
N SER A 10 -5.59 2.66 8.98
CA SER A 10 -4.82 3.55 8.11
C SER A 10 -4.60 4.95 8.69
N PRO A 11 -4.07 5.12 9.93
CA PRO A 11 -3.70 6.45 10.37
C PRO A 11 -2.47 6.92 9.59
N THR A 12 -2.53 8.16 9.13
CA THR A 12 -1.44 8.81 8.40
C THR A 12 -0.12 8.78 9.16
N LEU A 13 0.95 8.42 8.46
CA LEU A 13 2.34 8.68 8.83
C LEU A 13 2.87 9.87 8.02
N ASP A 14 3.42 10.86 8.72
CA ASP A 14 3.89 12.12 8.13
C ASP A 14 5.39 12.29 8.35
N PHE A 15 6.14 12.12 7.27
CA PHE A 15 7.60 12.24 7.19
C PHE A 15 8.02 13.47 6.36
N THR A 16 7.14 14.46 6.23
CA THR A 16 7.44 15.69 5.46
C THR A 16 8.67 16.44 6.01
N LYS A 17 8.95 16.31 7.31
CA LYS A 17 10.15 16.89 7.94
C LYS A 17 11.46 16.23 7.51
N THR A 18 11.43 14.93 7.20
CA THR A 18 12.59 14.16 6.75
C THR A 18 12.65 14.04 5.22
N GLY A 19 11.64 14.53 4.50
CA GLY A 19 11.60 14.56 3.03
C GLY A 19 10.91 13.36 2.39
N TYR A 20 10.51 12.35 3.17
CA TYR A 20 9.90 11.09 2.69
C TYR A 20 8.38 11.17 2.54
N GLY A 21 7.81 12.38 2.60
CA GLY A 21 6.41 12.62 2.28
C GLY A 21 5.41 12.13 3.34
N ARG A 22 4.16 11.93 2.91
CA ARG A 22 3.04 11.53 3.76
C ARG A 22 2.42 10.26 3.18
N HIS A 23 2.17 9.28 4.04
CA HIS A 23 1.67 7.97 3.64
C HIS A 23 0.52 7.52 4.53
N ASP A 24 -0.42 6.79 3.95
CA ASP A 24 -1.60 6.23 4.62
C ASP A 24 -1.58 4.71 4.43
N PRO A 25 -1.00 3.93 5.36
CA PRO A 25 -0.82 2.49 5.17
C PRO A 25 -2.14 1.75 5.13
N ASP A 26 -2.21 0.66 4.36
CA ASP A 26 -3.40 -0.21 4.34
C ASP A 26 -3.66 -0.84 5.71
N ALA A 27 -2.60 -1.25 6.41
CA ALA A 27 -2.66 -1.65 7.82
C ALA A 27 -1.32 -1.46 8.53
N GLN A 28 -1.36 -1.36 9.85
CA GLN A 28 -0.14 -1.31 10.65
C GLN A 28 -0.32 -1.94 12.04
N PHE A 29 0.80 -2.33 12.65
CA PHE A 29 0.87 -2.72 14.06
C PHE A 29 1.79 -1.77 14.80
N ARG A 30 1.28 -1.16 15.86
CA ARG A 30 2.01 -0.18 16.65
C ARG A 30 1.97 -0.52 18.13
N HIS A 31 3.14 -0.52 18.75
CA HIS A 31 3.24 -0.57 20.21
C HIS A 31 2.71 0.74 20.82
N LEU A 32 1.92 0.67 21.90
CA LEU A 32 1.24 1.80 22.53
C LEU A 32 2.15 2.95 22.97
N ARG A 33 3.44 2.65 23.17
CA ARG A 33 4.48 3.62 23.57
C ARG A 33 5.39 4.06 22.43
N ALA A 34 5.15 3.59 21.20
CA ALA A 34 5.93 3.95 20.03
C ALA A 34 5.31 5.14 19.28
N GLN A 35 6.15 6.01 18.73
CA GLN A 35 5.71 7.07 17.83
C GLN A 35 5.28 6.49 16.48
N TYR A 36 6.12 5.63 15.90
CA TYR A 36 5.90 4.95 14.63
C TYR A 36 5.46 3.49 14.83
N PRO A 37 4.73 2.88 13.87
CA PRO A 37 4.45 1.45 13.91
C PRO A 37 5.74 0.64 13.75
N GLY A 38 5.76 -0.58 14.32
CA GLY A 38 6.85 -1.52 14.05
C GLY A 38 6.66 -2.26 12.73
N VAL A 39 5.41 -2.60 12.39
CA VAL A 39 5.05 -3.29 11.16
C VAL A 39 4.05 -2.47 10.36
N VAL A 40 4.34 -2.26 9.07
CA VAL A 40 3.44 -1.67 8.08
C VAL A 40 3.10 -2.72 7.02
N ILE A 41 1.85 -2.73 6.54
CA ILE A 41 1.37 -3.60 5.47
C ILE A 41 0.80 -2.71 4.36
N GLU A 42 1.23 -2.98 3.13
CA GLU A 42 0.75 -2.35 1.91
C GLU A 42 0.32 -3.40 0.89
N VAL A 43 -0.78 -3.14 0.20
CA VAL A 43 -1.31 -3.97 -0.88
C VAL A 43 -1.32 -3.18 -2.19
N SER A 44 -0.53 -3.61 -3.17
CA SER A 44 -0.56 -3.03 -4.52
C SER A 44 -1.37 -3.87 -5.48
N TYR A 45 -2.13 -3.20 -6.36
CA TYR A 45 -2.75 -3.82 -7.52
C TYR A 45 -2.10 -3.32 -8.81
N THR A 46 -1.39 -4.21 -9.53
CA THR A 46 -0.92 -4.20 -10.95
C THR A 46 -0.29 -2.94 -11.58
N GLN A 47 -0.69 -1.73 -11.21
CA GLN A 47 -0.25 -0.48 -11.85
C GLN A 47 1.06 0.06 -11.26
N LYS A 48 1.50 -0.43 -10.09
CA LYS A 48 2.41 0.31 -9.20
C LYS A 48 3.40 -0.57 -8.43
N ARG A 49 3.85 -1.71 -8.97
CA ARG A 49 4.84 -2.58 -8.28
C ARG A 49 6.15 -1.85 -7.92
N LYS A 50 6.59 -0.92 -8.75
CA LYS A 50 7.76 -0.05 -8.45
C LYS A 50 7.51 0.86 -7.24
N GLU A 51 6.25 1.16 -6.91
CA GLU A 51 5.92 2.00 -5.78
C GLU A 51 6.08 1.27 -4.45
N LEU A 52 5.92 -0.06 -4.37
CA LEU A 52 6.07 -0.76 -3.08
C LEU A 52 7.48 -0.65 -2.50
N ALA A 53 8.51 -0.72 -3.34
CA ALA A 53 9.89 -0.56 -2.89
C ALA A 53 10.16 0.87 -2.39
N HIS A 54 9.71 1.88 -3.15
CA HIS A 54 9.84 3.29 -2.76
C HIS A 54 9.04 3.61 -1.50
N VAL A 55 7.82 3.11 -1.38
CA VAL A 55 6.97 3.30 -0.20
C VAL A 55 7.59 2.60 1.01
N ALA A 56 8.15 1.40 0.85
CA ALA A 56 8.86 0.72 1.94
C ALA A 56 10.10 1.50 2.40
N GLU A 57 10.85 2.07 1.44
CA GLU A 57 11.98 2.96 1.71
C GLU A 57 11.52 4.22 2.45
N ASP A 58 10.47 4.89 2.00
CA ASP A 58 9.93 6.08 2.65
C ASP A 58 9.50 5.81 4.10
N TYR A 59 8.85 4.67 4.37
CA TYR A 59 8.48 4.28 5.74
C TYR A 59 9.70 4.03 6.62
N ILE A 60 10.68 3.27 6.11
CA ILE A 60 11.85 2.86 6.88
C ILE A 60 12.77 4.07 7.12
N LEU A 61 13.11 4.82 6.08
CA LEU A 61 14.01 5.97 6.18
C LEU A 61 13.31 7.17 6.82
N GLY A 62 12.03 7.42 6.50
CA GLY A 62 11.27 8.53 7.09
C GLY A 62 11.03 8.41 8.58
N SER A 63 11.09 7.18 9.12
CA SER A 63 11.01 6.89 10.55
C SER A 63 12.37 6.65 11.21
N ASP A 64 13.49 6.92 10.53
CA ASP A 64 14.84 6.64 11.01
C ASP A 64 15.03 5.17 11.47
N GLY A 65 14.35 4.23 10.80
CA GLY A 65 14.42 2.79 11.09
C GLY A 65 13.47 2.30 12.19
N ASP A 66 12.62 3.16 12.76
CA ASP A 66 11.63 2.76 13.76
C ASP A 66 10.52 1.87 13.19
N VAL A 67 10.19 2.04 11.91
CA VAL A 67 9.44 1.02 11.15
C VAL A 67 10.38 -0.15 10.87
N ARG A 68 10.21 -1.23 11.63
CA ARG A 68 11.09 -2.42 11.59
C ARG A 68 10.82 -3.33 10.41
N VAL A 69 9.58 -3.36 9.93
CA VAL A 69 9.15 -4.23 8.84
C VAL A 69 8.09 -3.53 8.00
N VAL A 70 8.31 -3.54 6.68
CA VAL A 70 7.25 -3.26 5.70
C VAL A 70 6.94 -4.55 4.96
N VAL A 71 5.66 -4.93 4.94
CA VAL A 71 5.13 -6.10 4.22
C VAL A 71 4.38 -5.59 3.00
N GLY A 72 4.85 -5.94 1.80
CA GLY A 72 4.18 -5.60 0.55
C GLY A 72 3.54 -6.83 -0.08
N LEU A 73 2.25 -6.73 -0.37
CA LEU A 73 1.49 -7.72 -1.12
C LEU A 73 1.18 -7.15 -2.51
N ASP A 74 1.79 -7.71 -3.54
CA ASP A 74 1.49 -7.33 -4.93
C ASP A 74 0.53 -8.34 -5.54
N VAL A 75 -0.71 -7.89 -5.81
CA VAL A 75 -1.79 -8.71 -6.34
C VAL A 75 -2.10 -8.24 -7.76
N GLU A 76 -1.78 -9.08 -8.74
CA GLU A 76 -2.07 -8.79 -10.13
C GLU A 76 -3.58 -8.94 -10.43
N TYR A 77 -4.06 -8.14 -11.37
CA TYR A 77 -5.47 -8.11 -11.75
C TYR A 77 -5.64 -8.16 -13.28
N ARG A 78 -6.78 -8.70 -13.72
CA ARG A 78 -7.20 -8.94 -15.12
C ARG A 78 -6.44 -10.05 -15.84
N ASN A 79 -5.18 -9.81 -16.19
CA ASN A 79 -4.44 -10.66 -17.13
C ASN A 79 -3.65 -11.76 -16.44
N SER A 80 -3.61 -11.74 -15.12
CA SER A 80 -2.88 -12.67 -14.27
C SER A 80 -3.54 -12.67 -12.89
N LYS A 81 -3.51 -13.81 -12.23
CA LYS A 81 -3.92 -13.98 -10.83
C LYS A 81 -2.74 -13.96 -9.87
N LYS A 82 -1.53 -13.70 -10.36
CA LYS A 82 -0.31 -13.77 -9.58
C LYS A 82 -0.39 -12.89 -8.34
N ALA A 83 0.05 -13.43 -7.22
CA ALA A 83 0.20 -12.67 -5.99
C ALA A 83 1.56 -12.96 -5.38
N THR A 84 2.29 -11.90 -5.03
CA THR A 84 3.62 -12.02 -4.44
C THR A 84 3.73 -11.25 -3.12
N LEU A 85 4.59 -11.75 -2.24
CA LEU A 85 4.93 -11.19 -0.95
C LEU A 85 6.36 -10.66 -0.98
N SER A 86 6.54 -9.44 -0.50
CA SER A 86 7.86 -8.86 -0.25
C SER A 86 7.95 -8.32 1.17
N VAL A 87 9.15 -8.37 1.76
CA VAL A 87 9.41 -7.87 3.12
C VAL A 87 10.66 -7.03 3.12
N TRP A 88 10.56 -5.79 3.60
CA TRP A 88 11.67 -4.86 3.77
C TRP A 88 11.97 -4.62 5.25
N ARG A 89 13.25 -4.44 5.56
CA ARG A 89 13.77 -4.20 6.92
C ARG A 89 14.84 -3.11 6.89
N PRO A 90 14.97 -2.28 7.94
CA PRO A 90 16.10 -1.38 8.08
C PRO A 90 17.41 -2.16 8.23
N ASP A 91 18.46 -1.66 7.60
CA ASP A 91 19.84 -2.11 7.82
C ASP A 91 20.79 -0.92 7.73
N VAL A 92 21.99 -1.05 8.31
CA VAL A 92 23.04 -0.02 8.21
C VAL A 92 24.23 -0.58 7.46
N VAL A 93 24.47 -0.04 6.28
CA VAL A 93 25.57 -0.46 5.39
C VAL A 93 26.64 0.63 5.29
N GLN A 94 27.84 0.29 4.84
CA GLN A 94 28.85 1.31 4.51
C GLN A 94 28.62 1.81 3.08
N ASN A 95 28.52 3.12 2.91
CA ASN A 95 28.43 3.75 1.59
C ASN A 95 29.81 3.80 0.89
N GLU A 96 29.87 4.35 -0.33
CA GLU A 96 31.11 4.46 -1.11
C GLU A 96 32.21 5.29 -0.41
N ALA A 97 31.83 6.21 0.49
CA ALA A 97 32.73 7.00 1.30
C ALA A 97 33.17 6.29 2.61
N GLY A 98 32.65 5.09 2.89
CA GLY A 98 32.91 4.33 4.12
C GLY A 98 32.09 4.78 5.32
N GLU A 99 31.08 5.63 5.13
CA GLU A 99 30.19 6.13 6.18
C GLU A 99 28.98 5.21 6.37
N PRO A 100 28.47 5.04 7.60
CA PRO A 100 27.27 4.26 7.86
C PRO A 100 26.03 4.94 7.27
N GLU A 101 25.26 4.19 6.49
CA GLU A 101 24.06 4.63 5.79
C GLU A 101 22.89 3.69 6.12
N LEU A 102 21.78 4.26 6.58
CA LEU A 102 20.53 3.53 6.80
C LEU A 102 19.88 3.24 5.45
N VAL A 103 19.54 1.98 5.20
CA VAL A 103 18.92 1.51 3.97
C VAL A 103 17.74 0.59 4.24
N ALA A 104 16.79 0.55 3.30
CA ALA A 104 15.69 -0.42 3.30
C ALA A 104 16.08 -1.67 2.50
N VAL A 105 16.31 -2.80 3.19
CA VAL A 105 16.72 -4.06 2.55
C VAL A 105 15.52 -4.96 2.31
N GLN A 106 15.29 -5.35 1.06
CA GLN A 106 14.27 -6.33 0.70
C GLN A 106 14.72 -7.76 1.08
N THR A 107 14.44 -8.17 2.32
CA THR A 107 14.82 -9.48 2.86
C THR A 107 13.98 -10.65 2.32
N THR A 108 12.77 -10.39 1.87
CA THR A 108 11.96 -11.36 1.09
C THR A 108 11.62 -10.72 -0.25
N VAL A 109 12.10 -11.31 -1.34
CA VAL A 109 11.98 -10.75 -2.69
C VAL A 109 10.89 -11.47 -3.47
N ASN A 110 9.74 -10.81 -3.67
CA ASN A 110 8.66 -11.23 -4.56
C ASN A 110 8.30 -12.73 -4.45
N GLN A 111 8.20 -13.22 -3.22
CA GLN A 111 7.88 -14.60 -2.95
C GLN A 111 6.48 -14.91 -3.46
N ILE A 112 6.37 -15.87 -4.38
CA ILE A 112 5.09 -16.22 -5.01
C ILE A 112 4.20 -16.91 -3.97
N LEU A 113 3.02 -16.34 -3.74
CA LEU A 113 1.94 -16.91 -2.94
C LEU A 113 0.90 -17.61 -3.84
N ARG A 114 0.59 -16.99 -4.98
CA ARG A 114 -0.32 -17.48 -6.01
C ARG A 114 0.31 -17.28 -7.40
N ASP A 115 0.27 -18.29 -8.25
CA ASP A 115 0.80 -18.21 -9.62
C ASP A 115 -0.14 -17.45 -10.57
N GLU A 116 0.27 -17.33 -11.83
CA GLU A 116 -0.43 -16.55 -12.87
C GLU A 116 -1.80 -17.15 -13.21
N GLU A 117 -1.92 -18.48 -13.11
CA GLU A 117 -3.14 -19.25 -13.32
C GLU A 117 -4.09 -19.21 -12.11
N GLY A 118 -3.59 -18.77 -10.95
CA GLY A 118 -4.36 -18.66 -9.72
C GLY A 118 -4.22 -19.84 -8.78
N ASN A 119 -3.23 -20.71 -8.95
CA ASN A 119 -2.97 -21.83 -8.04
C ASN A 119 -2.03 -21.41 -6.90
N LEU A 120 -2.16 -22.11 -5.78
CA LEU A 120 -1.26 -21.96 -4.64
C LEU A 120 0.18 -22.31 -5.04
N SER A 121 1.12 -21.49 -4.55
CA SER A 121 2.56 -21.74 -4.68
C SER A 121 2.96 -23.13 -4.17
N LYS A 122 3.78 -23.85 -4.95
CA LYS A 122 4.30 -25.17 -4.58
C LYS A 122 5.38 -25.12 -3.49
N ASN A 123 5.85 -23.91 -3.14
CA ASN A 123 6.87 -23.75 -2.11
C ASN A 123 6.23 -23.82 -0.72
N GLU A 124 6.35 -24.98 -0.06
CA GLU A 124 5.82 -25.19 1.30
C GLU A 124 6.47 -24.29 2.37
N LYS A 125 7.66 -23.76 2.10
CA LYS A 125 8.36 -22.82 3.00
C LYS A 125 7.96 -21.36 2.73
N ALA A 126 7.14 -21.09 1.71
CA ALA A 126 6.62 -19.76 1.46
C ALA A 126 5.63 -19.36 2.56
N GLY A 127 5.63 -18.08 2.90
CA GLY A 127 4.84 -17.48 3.96
C GLY A 127 5.49 -16.22 4.50
N LEU A 128 4.73 -15.53 5.32
CA LEU A 128 5.20 -14.39 6.10
C LEU A 128 5.72 -14.90 7.44
N CYS A 129 6.98 -14.66 7.76
CA CYS A 129 7.54 -14.94 9.09
C CYS A 129 8.14 -13.67 9.67
N LEU A 130 7.55 -13.19 10.77
CA LEU A 130 8.01 -12.04 11.54
C LEU A 130 8.47 -12.50 12.92
N GLN A 131 9.13 -11.63 13.67
CA GLN A 131 9.52 -11.86 15.06
C GLN A 131 8.76 -10.91 15.97
N LEU A 132 8.55 -11.28 17.23
CA LEU A 132 7.88 -10.40 18.19
C LEU A 132 8.53 -9.01 18.28
N ARG A 133 9.86 -8.94 18.21
CA ARG A 133 10.61 -7.66 18.20
C ARG A 133 10.27 -6.74 17.02
N ASP A 134 9.76 -7.27 15.91
CA ASP A 134 9.40 -6.47 14.74
C ASP A 134 8.22 -5.52 15.01
N PHE A 135 7.44 -5.80 16.05
CA PHE A 135 6.23 -5.05 16.37
C PHE A 135 6.47 -3.79 17.23
N ALA A 136 7.73 -3.44 17.50
CA ALA A 136 8.10 -2.19 18.16
C ALA A 136 9.49 -1.69 17.76
N THR A 137 9.77 -0.43 18.08
CA THR A 137 11.09 0.19 17.90
C THR A 137 12.16 -0.45 18.79
N GLU A 138 13.43 -0.31 18.43
CA GLU A 138 14.55 -0.87 19.23
C GLU A 138 14.53 -0.38 20.68
N ALA A 139 14.18 0.90 20.88
CA ALA A 139 14.06 1.50 22.20
C ALA A 139 13.04 0.79 23.12
N LEU A 140 12.05 0.08 22.54
CA LEU A 140 11.00 -0.62 23.28
C LEU A 140 11.23 -2.13 23.40
N VAL A 141 12.02 -2.70 22.50
CA VAL A 141 12.41 -4.13 22.54
C VAL A 141 13.52 -4.34 23.58
N GLY A 142 14.44 -3.38 23.72
CA GLY A 142 15.62 -3.51 24.58
C GLY A 142 16.76 -4.31 23.91
N THR A 143 17.91 -4.37 24.58
CA THR A 143 19.16 -4.95 24.05
C THR A 143 19.34 -6.44 24.37
N ASP A 144 18.44 -7.03 25.15
CA ASP A 144 18.67 -8.32 25.80
C ASP A 144 18.46 -9.53 24.87
N GLY A 145 18.26 -9.32 23.57
CA GLY A 145 18.04 -10.38 22.58
C GLY A 145 16.75 -11.19 22.78
N LEU A 146 15.87 -10.75 23.69
CA LEU A 146 14.57 -11.33 23.93
C LEU A 146 13.59 -10.96 22.79
N LEU A 147 12.50 -11.72 22.62
CA LEU A 147 11.45 -11.50 21.59
C LEU A 147 11.82 -11.90 20.15
N THR A 148 12.65 -12.93 19.99
CA THR A 148 12.98 -13.53 18.68
C THR A 148 12.00 -14.63 18.25
N ASP A 149 10.98 -14.92 19.06
CA ASP A 149 9.96 -15.91 18.76
C ASP A 149 9.30 -15.62 17.40
N PRO A 150 9.30 -16.59 16.47
CA PRO A 150 8.75 -16.39 15.13
C PRO A 150 7.22 -16.46 15.16
N ILE A 151 6.59 -15.56 14.42
CA ILE A 151 5.17 -15.56 14.07
C ILE A 151 5.10 -15.79 12.57
N CYS A 152 4.69 -16.99 12.18
CA CYS A 152 4.65 -17.40 10.78
C CYS A 152 3.21 -17.64 10.30
N ILE A 153 2.89 -17.08 9.13
CA ILE A 153 1.67 -17.33 8.36
C ILE A 153 2.09 -18.02 7.06
N PRO A 154 1.76 -19.30 6.87
CA PRO A 154 2.10 -20.02 5.65
C PRO A 154 1.45 -19.40 4.40
N ALA A 155 2.09 -19.58 3.23
CA ALA A 155 1.55 -19.11 1.96
C ALA A 155 0.15 -19.68 1.66
N SER A 156 -0.14 -20.90 2.09
CA SER A 156 -1.49 -21.49 1.97
C SER A 156 -2.55 -20.68 2.71
N THR A 157 -2.22 -20.12 3.88
CA THR A 157 -3.15 -19.29 4.65
C THR A 157 -3.32 -17.92 4.01
N LEU A 158 -2.22 -17.30 3.55
CA LEU A 158 -2.27 -16.03 2.81
C LEU A 158 -3.07 -16.15 1.51
N TYR A 159 -2.92 -17.26 0.78
CA TYR A 159 -3.71 -17.60 -0.41
C TYR A 159 -5.21 -17.68 -0.07
N LEU A 160 -5.58 -18.34 1.02
CA LEU A 160 -6.99 -18.42 1.44
C LEU A 160 -7.57 -17.04 1.79
N TYR A 161 -6.80 -16.19 2.46
CA TYR A 161 -7.23 -14.82 2.74
C TYR A 161 -7.44 -14.00 1.45
N LEU A 162 -6.56 -14.18 0.47
CA LEU A 162 -6.70 -13.53 -0.84
C LEU A 162 -7.97 -14.00 -1.56
N GLU A 163 -8.20 -15.31 -1.63
CA GLU A 163 -9.43 -15.87 -2.24
C GLU A 163 -10.69 -15.35 -1.56
N GLN A 164 -10.70 -15.30 -0.22
CA GLN A 164 -11.83 -14.77 0.53
C GLN A 164 -12.05 -13.28 0.28
N ALA A 165 -10.98 -12.49 0.20
CA ALA A 165 -11.06 -11.05 -0.11
C ALA A 165 -11.64 -10.82 -1.51
N GLU A 166 -11.20 -11.58 -2.51
CA GLU A 166 -11.72 -11.48 -3.88
C GLU A 166 -13.19 -11.92 -3.99
N GLN A 167 -13.57 -12.98 -3.28
CA GLN A 167 -14.97 -13.42 -3.19
C GLN A 167 -15.87 -12.33 -2.56
N ASN A 168 -15.40 -11.67 -1.50
CA ASN A 168 -16.13 -10.55 -0.88
C ASN A 168 -16.30 -9.38 -1.87
N VAL A 169 -15.26 -9.03 -2.62
CA VAL A 169 -15.33 -7.99 -3.66
C VAL A 169 -16.28 -8.40 -4.78
N ALA A 170 -16.27 -9.66 -5.20
CA ALA A 170 -17.17 -10.18 -6.22
C ALA A 170 -18.64 -10.14 -5.75
N MET A 171 -18.91 -10.53 -4.51
CA MET A 171 -20.24 -10.46 -3.89
C MET A 171 -20.80 -9.03 -3.93
N LEU A 172 -19.99 -8.04 -3.55
CA LEU A 172 -20.38 -6.63 -3.62
C LEU A 172 -20.65 -6.15 -5.05
N LYS A 173 -19.78 -6.50 -6.01
CA LYS A 173 -19.95 -6.13 -7.43
C LYS A 173 -21.21 -6.75 -8.05
N GLN A 174 -21.57 -7.95 -7.62
CA GLN A 174 -22.75 -8.69 -8.10
C GLN A 174 -24.02 -8.35 -7.31
N ASN A 175 -23.95 -7.41 -6.34
CA ASN A 175 -25.04 -7.08 -5.42
C ASN A 175 -25.63 -8.31 -4.70
N GLN A 176 -24.77 -9.29 -4.42
CA GLN A 176 -25.11 -10.47 -3.63
C GLN A 176 -24.90 -10.18 -2.14
N GLY A 177 -25.52 -10.97 -1.28
CA GLY A 177 -25.45 -10.83 0.18
C GLY A 177 -26.75 -10.33 0.81
N ALA A 178 -26.83 -10.47 2.12
CA ALA A 178 -28.04 -10.13 2.87
C ALA A 178 -28.24 -8.61 2.93
N VAL A 179 -29.26 -8.12 2.25
CA VAL A 179 -29.75 -6.74 2.36
C VAL A 179 -31.17 -6.79 2.89
N ARG A 180 -31.60 -5.77 3.64
CA ARG A 180 -33.00 -5.67 4.06
C ARG A 180 -33.91 -5.68 2.82
N GLU A 181 -34.84 -6.63 2.78
CA GLU A 181 -35.85 -6.76 1.72
C GLU A 181 -36.77 -5.53 1.69
N THR A 182 -37.17 -5.06 2.87
CA THR A 182 -37.99 -3.86 3.02
C THR A 182 -37.11 -2.63 3.18
N LYS A 183 -37.32 -1.60 2.35
CA LYS A 183 -36.76 -0.26 2.54
C LYS A 183 -37.80 0.62 3.25
N PRO A 184 -37.76 0.78 4.59
CA PRO A 184 -38.79 1.51 5.34
C PRO A 184 -38.78 3.03 5.11
N TRP A 185 -37.99 3.55 4.16
CA TRP A 185 -37.74 4.99 3.99
C TRP A 185 -38.06 5.48 2.56
N VAL A 186 -38.70 6.64 2.47
CA VAL A 186 -38.95 7.45 1.26
C VAL A 186 -37.65 8.15 0.79
N ARG A 187 -37.59 8.55 -0.49
CA ARG A 187 -36.52 9.30 -1.21
C ARG A 187 -35.27 9.66 -0.36
N LYS A 188 -34.13 9.02 -0.67
CA LYS A 188 -32.82 9.38 -0.08
C LYS A 188 -32.48 10.84 -0.40
N ARG A 189 -32.27 11.67 0.63
CA ARG A 189 -31.82 13.06 0.46
C ARG A 189 -30.38 13.08 -0.08
N ARG A 190 -30.14 13.79 -1.19
CA ARG A 190 -28.77 14.11 -1.63
C ARG A 190 -28.15 15.07 -0.61
N ARG A 191 -26.95 14.78 -0.12
CA ARG A 191 -26.23 15.69 0.79
C ARG A 191 -25.89 16.97 0.01
N GLN A 192 -26.37 18.13 0.49
CA GLN A 192 -25.82 19.40 0.05
C GLN A 192 -24.50 19.63 0.77
N ARG A 193 -23.48 20.08 0.04
CA ARG A 193 -22.16 20.43 0.58
C ARG A 193 -22.34 21.66 1.48
N THR A 194 -21.77 21.64 2.69
CA THR A 194 -21.89 22.74 3.65
C THR A 194 -20.50 22.98 4.25
N PRO A 195 -19.92 24.18 4.10
CA PRO A 195 -20.48 25.39 3.49
C PRO A 195 -20.74 25.24 1.98
N PRO A 196 -21.63 26.08 1.39
CA PRO A 196 -21.78 26.19 -0.06
C PRO A 196 -20.41 26.40 -0.70
N GLU A 197 -20.21 25.79 -1.87
CA GLU A 197 -19.00 26.01 -2.64
C GLU A 197 -19.01 27.47 -3.13
N GLU A 198 -18.35 28.35 -2.38
CA GLU A 198 -18.01 29.68 -2.86
C GLU A 198 -17.03 29.49 -4.02
N LEU A 199 -17.42 29.96 -5.21
CA LEU A 199 -16.49 30.19 -6.30
C LEU A 199 -15.53 31.28 -5.81
N ASP A 200 -14.45 30.86 -5.17
CA ASP A 200 -13.29 31.72 -4.98
C ASP A 200 -12.79 32.07 -6.39
N ASP A 201 -12.78 33.35 -6.75
CA ASP A 201 -12.30 33.86 -8.05
C ASP A 201 -10.91 33.28 -8.39
N ASN A 202 -10.12 32.96 -7.35
CA ASN A 202 -8.79 32.36 -7.47
C ASN A 202 -8.83 30.88 -7.93
N ARG A 203 -9.91 30.15 -7.62
CA ARG A 203 -10.19 28.80 -8.14
C ARG A 203 -10.68 28.84 -9.58
N GLU A 204 -11.54 29.78 -9.94
CA GLU A 204 -12.05 29.91 -11.31
C GLU A 204 -10.92 30.20 -12.32
N ALA A 205 -9.99 31.10 -11.96
CA ALA A 205 -8.79 31.36 -12.75
C ALA A 205 -7.88 30.12 -12.89
N LYS A 206 -7.86 29.22 -11.91
CA LYS A 206 -7.12 27.95 -12.01
C LYS A 206 -7.82 26.97 -12.95
N PHE A 207 -9.15 26.86 -12.91
CA PHE A 207 -9.90 25.99 -13.81
C PHE A 207 -9.81 26.44 -15.26
N GLN A 208 -9.89 27.75 -15.53
CA GLN A 208 -9.70 28.31 -16.88
C GLN A 208 -8.30 27.97 -17.44
N LYS A 209 -7.24 28.11 -16.62
CA LYS A 209 -5.88 27.73 -17.04
C LYS A 209 -5.73 26.22 -17.29
N ILE A 210 -6.47 25.39 -16.58
CA ILE A 210 -6.46 23.94 -16.78
C ILE A 210 -7.22 23.58 -18.07
N GLU A 211 -8.36 24.21 -18.34
CA GLU A 211 -9.14 24.03 -19.56
C GLU A 211 -8.39 24.52 -20.80
N GLU A 212 -7.76 25.71 -20.76
CA GLU A 212 -6.90 26.20 -21.86
C GLU A 212 -5.75 25.25 -22.16
N LYS A 213 -5.09 24.71 -21.11
CA LYS A 213 -4.00 23.74 -21.29
C LYS A 213 -4.51 22.42 -21.87
N ALA A 214 -5.68 21.96 -21.45
CA ALA A 214 -6.29 20.73 -21.96
C ALA A 214 -6.72 20.88 -23.43
N MET A 215 -7.30 22.04 -23.81
CA MET A 215 -7.63 22.34 -25.21
C MET A 215 -6.38 22.44 -26.08
N ALA A 216 -5.34 23.15 -25.63
CA ALA A 216 -4.08 23.26 -26.36
C ALA A 216 -3.36 21.91 -26.51
N GLN A 217 -3.53 21.00 -25.56
CA GLN A 217 -3.00 19.64 -25.65
C GLN A 217 -3.80 18.79 -26.64
N ALA A 218 -5.14 18.88 -26.61
CA ALA A 218 -6.02 18.17 -27.55
C ALA A 218 -5.81 18.64 -29.01
N GLU A 219 -5.65 19.94 -29.25
CA GLU A 219 -5.36 20.47 -30.59
C GLU A 219 -4.01 20.00 -31.13
N LYS A 220 -3.00 19.86 -30.27
CA LYS A 220 -1.70 19.30 -30.66
C LYS A 220 -1.80 17.81 -30.99
N ASP A 221 -2.55 17.05 -30.20
CA ASP A 221 -2.74 15.62 -30.41
C ASP A 221 -3.51 15.34 -31.72
N ASP A 222 -4.47 16.19 -32.11
CA ASP A 222 -5.21 16.08 -33.39
C ASP A 222 -4.33 16.44 -34.61
N SER A 223 -3.40 17.40 -34.48
CA SER A 223 -2.49 17.79 -35.55
C SER A 223 -1.44 16.72 -35.92
N SER A 224 -1.29 15.69 -35.07
CA SER A 224 -0.39 14.56 -35.28
C SER A 224 -0.95 13.51 -36.25
N TYR A 225 -2.21 13.62 -36.67
CA TYR A 225 -2.81 12.65 -37.59
C TYR A 225 -2.40 12.93 -39.04
N LYS A 226 -1.27 12.36 -39.47
CA LYS A 226 -0.92 12.30 -40.91
C LYS A 226 -1.79 11.24 -41.57
N THR A 227 -2.71 11.69 -42.42
CA THR A 227 -3.40 10.84 -43.39
C THR A 227 -2.41 10.37 -44.44
N ASP A 228 -1.86 9.18 -44.28
CA ASP A 228 -1.26 8.45 -45.40
C ASP A 228 -2.42 7.89 -46.24
N SER A 229 -2.86 8.70 -47.20
CA SER A 229 -3.69 8.27 -48.32
C SER A 229 -2.98 8.65 -49.62
N ASP A 230 -2.47 7.64 -50.31
CA ASP A 230 -2.28 7.52 -51.77
C ASP A 230 -1.77 6.07 -51.94
N GLY A 231 -2.30 5.19 -52.77
CA GLY A 231 -3.16 5.31 -53.93
C GLY A 231 -2.74 4.18 -54.89
N GLU A 232 -3.70 3.34 -55.26
CA GLU A 232 -3.67 2.29 -56.31
C GLU A 232 -2.67 1.12 -56.22
#